data_AF-B4JTV4-F1
#
_entry.id   AF-B4JTV4-F1
#
_cell.length_a   1.000
_cell.length_b   1.000
_cell.length_c   1.000
_cell.angle_alpha   90.00
_cell.angle_beta   90.00
_cell.angle_gamma   90.00
#
_symmetry.space_group_name_H-M   'P 1'
#
loop_
_entity.id
_entity.type
_entity.pdbx_description
1 polymer ?
#
loop_
_entity_poly.entity_id
_entity_poly.type
_entity_poly.pdbx_seq_one_letter_code
_entity_poly.pdbx_strand_id
1 'polypeptide(L)'
;MSRHRPISIFSLGITLALLLGWFECIQARHSLFDCNVQYKCSGEKEYVWATDEERCHIIHNRCLLKVEQCARRNQGKSELVETDRETCKQNCEKVCMRNFEPVCAQFFQEEYITFSNECEMRNYMCTHERAYSYYAIGECVESPSSN
;
A
#
# COMPACT_ATOMS: atom_id res chain seq x y z
N MET A 1 37.46 -43.61 10.63
CA MET A 1 35.99 -43.71 10.44
C MET A 1 35.40 -42.31 10.51
N SER A 2 35.12 -41.69 9.36
CA SER A 2 34.55 -40.34 9.29
C SER A 2 33.02 -40.45 9.30
N ARG A 3 32.35 -39.80 10.27
CA ARG A 3 30.88 -39.72 10.34
C ARG A 3 30.41 -38.51 9.53
N HIS A 4 29.93 -38.74 8.31
CA HIS A 4 29.14 -37.74 7.60
C HIS A 4 27.77 -37.61 8.30
N ARG A 5 27.45 -36.41 8.81
CA ARG A 5 26.09 -36.07 9.22
C ARG A 5 25.27 -35.82 7.94
N PRO A 6 24.16 -36.53 7.70
CA PRO A 6 23.30 -36.20 6.56
C PRO A 6 22.65 -34.84 6.85
N ILE A 7 22.96 -33.86 6.02
CA ILE A 7 22.25 -32.57 6.01
C ILE A 7 20.80 -32.88 5.64
N SER A 8 19.87 -32.59 6.55
CA SER A 8 18.45 -32.88 6.36
C SER A 8 17.88 -32.03 5.23
N ILE A 9 17.48 -32.66 4.13
CA ILE A 9 16.89 -32.01 2.94
C ILE A 9 15.67 -31.14 3.32
N PHE A 10 14.93 -31.54 4.35
CA PHE A 10 13.81 -30.77 4.91
C PHE A 10 14.23 -29.41 5.47
N SER A 11 15.40 -29.33 6.11
CA SER A 11 15.91 -28.08 6.66
C SER A 11 16.32 -27.08 5.57
N LEU A 12 16.87 -27.56 4.45
CA LEU A 12 17.19 -26.75 3.26
C LEU A 12 15.93 -26.22 2.56
N GLY A 13 14.88 -27.06 2.45
CA GLY A 13 13.61 -26.65 1.86
C GLY A 13 12.92 -25.53 2.63
N ILE A 14 12.94 -25.59 3.97
CA ILE A 14 12.36 -24.56 4.84
C ILE A 14 13.15 -23.25 4.73
N THR A 15 14.49 -23.30 4.74
CA THR A 15 15.30 -22.08 4.59
C THR A 15 15.13 -21.43 3.23
N LEU A 16 14.99 -22.22 2.15
CA LEU A 16 14.76 -21.68 0.81
C LEU A 16 13.38 -21.04 0.70
N ALA A 17 12.35 -21.64 1.28
CA ALA A 17 11.00 -21.06 1.32
C ALA A 17 10.95 -19.74 2.12
N LEU A 18 11.66 -19.66 3.26
CA LEU A 18 11.78 -18.43 4.04
C LEU A 18 12.52 -17.34 3.27
N LEU A 19 13.62 -17.68 2.56
CA LEU A 19 14.36 -16.73 1.72
C LEU A 19 13.52 -16.23 0.53
N LEU A 20 12.75 -17.09 -0.12
CA LEU A 20 11.87 -16.72 -1.23
C LEU A 20 10.72 -15.81 -0.77
N GLY A 21 10.06 -16.15 0.35
CA GLY A 21 8.99 -15.31 0.91
C GLY A 21 9.48 -13.94 1.39
N TRP A 22 10.72 -13.84 1.87
CA TRP A 22 11.35 -12.55 2.18
C TRP A 22 11.63 -11.73 0.90
N PHE A 23 11.99 -12.39 -0.20
CA PHE A 23 12.30 -11.72 -1.47
C PHE A 23 11.05 -11.09 -2.13
N GLU A 24 9.91 -11.77 -2.05
CA GLU A 24 8.62 -11.27 -2.57
C GLU A 24 8.17 -9.99 -1.85
N CYS A 25 8.38 -9.90 -0.53
CA CYS A 25 7.98 -8.74 0.26
C CYS A 25 8.82 -7.48 -0.03
N ILE A 26 10.07 -7.63 -0.46
CA ILE A 26 10.98 -6.51 -0.80
C ILE A 26 10.58 -5.87 -2.14
N GLN A 27 10.17 -6.66 -3.14
CA GLN A 27 9.82 -6.15 -4.47
C GLN A 27 8.65 -5.16 -4.46
N ALA A 28 7.64 -5.38 -3.61
CA ALA A 28 6.44 -4.53 -3.56
C ALA A 28 6.72 -3.09 -3.12
N ARG A 29 7.67 -2.87 -2.19
CA ARG A 29 8.00 -1.53 -1.67
C ARG A 29 8.87 -0.73 -2.63
N HIS A 30 9.71 -1.40 -3.42
CA HIS A 30 10.62 -0.74 -4.35
C HIS A 30 9.86 -0.12 -5.54
N SER A 31 8.81 -0.80 -6.03
CA SER A 31 8.10 -0.36 -7.23
C SER A 31 7.39 0.99 -7.06
N LEU A 32 6.81 1.29 -5.89
CA LEU A 32 6.14 2.57 -5.65
C LEU A 32 7.15 3.73 -5.57
N PHE A 33 8.29 3.51 -4.91
CA PHE A 33 9.35 4.50 -4.81
C PHE A 33 9.91 4.85 -6.20
N ASP A 34 10.21 3.84 -7.02
CA ASP A 34 10.74 4.02 -8.37
C ASP A 34 9.76 4.82 -9.25
N CYS A 35 8.47 4.49 -9.20
CA CYS A 35 7.44 5.22 -9.92
C CYS A 35 7.30 6.67 -9.42
N ASN A 36 7.34 6.90 -8.11
CA ASN A 36 7.23 8.27 -7.58
C ASN A 36 8.43 9.15 -8.00
N VAL A 37 9.64 8.60 -8.03
CA VAL A 37 10.83 9.32 -8.53
C VAL A 37 10.70 9.69 -10.00
N GLN A 38 10.04 8.84 -10.80
CA GLN A 38 9.79 9.11 -12.22
C GLN A 38 8.84 10.28 -12.45
N TYR A 39 7.79 10.42 -11.63
CA TYR A 39 6.76 11.44 -11.82
C TYR A 39 6.87 12.54 -10.75
N LYS A 40 7.36 13.72 -11.15
CA LYS A 40 7.47 14.90 -10.28
C LYS A 40 6.12 15.63 -10.15
N CYS A 41 5.19 15.05 -9.42
CA CYS A 41 3.83 15.58 -9.28
C CYS A 41 3.75 16.80 -8.34
N SER A 42 2.84 17.72 -8.64
CA SER A 42 2.49 18.82 -7.73
C SER A 42 1.61 18.32 -6.57
N GLY A 43 1.55 19.12 -5.50
CA GLY A 43 0.62 18.89 -4.38
C GLY A 43 -0.79 19.47 -4.61
N GLU A 44 -1.10 19.91 -5.83
CA GLU A 44 -2.42 20.47 -6.16
C GLU A 44 -3.52 19.43 -5.98
N LYS A 45 -4.61 19.86 -5.33
CA LYS A 45 -5.79 19.04 -5.03
C LYS A 45 -6.73 19.03 -6.24
N GLU A 46 -6.74 17.94 -7.00
CA GLU A 46 -7.60 17.70 -8.16
C GLU A 46 -8.08 16.24 -8.12
N TYR A 47 -8.96 15.90 -7.17
CA TYR A 47 -9.29 14.50 -6.90
C TYR A 47 -9.75 13.73 -8.15
N VAL A 48 -9.15 12.57 -8.33
CA VAL A 48 -9.52 11.59 -9.34
C VAL A 48 -10.13 10.39 -8.63
N TRP A 49 -11.34 10.03 -9.06
CA TRP A 49 -12.05 8.85 -8.59
C TRP A 49 -11.78 7.71 -9.57
N ALA A 50 -11.29 6.59 -9.07
CA ALA A 50 -11.02 5.42 -9.89
C ALA A 50 -11.37 4.14 -9.15
N THR A 51 -11.68 3.10 -9.90
CA THR A 51 -12.06 1.79 -9.36
C THR A 51 -11.20 0.70 -9.95
N ASP A 52 -10.92 -0.34 -9.18
CA ASP A 52 -10.54 -1.64 -9.70
C ASP A 52 -11.64 -2.67 -9.39
N GLU A 53 -11.33 -3.96 -9.61
CA GLU A 53 -12.22 -5.07 -9.27
C GLU A 53 -12.53 -5.16 -7.76
N GLU A 54 -11.70 -4.54 -6.92
CA GLU A 54 -11.82 -4.63 -5.48
C GLU A 54 -12.66 -3.49 -4.92
N ARG A 55 -12.27 -2.23 -5.16
CA ARG A 55 -12.88 -1.06 -4.49
C ARG A 55 -12.64 0.27 -5.20
N CYS A 56 -13.25 1.31 -4.63
CA CYS A 56 -12.99 2.70 -4.99
C CYS A 56 -11.68 3.22 -4.39
N HIS A 57 -10.98 4.01 -5.18
CA HIS A 57 -9.72 4.69 -4.85
C HIS A 57 -9.87 6.18 -5.14
N ILE A 58 -9.47 7.00 -4.17
CA ILE A 58 -9.45 8.46 -4.29
C ILE A 58 -8.00 8.88 -4.41
N ILE A 59 -7.65 9.43 -5.56
CA ILE A 59 -6.29 9.83 -5.88
C ILE A 59 -6.21 11.36 -5.92
N HIS A 60 -5.17 11.93 -5.31
CA HIS A 60 -5.06 13.37 -5.08
C HIS A 60 -5.07 14.22 -6.36
N ASN A 61 -4.46 13.72 -7.44
CA ASN A 61 -4.53 14.31 -8.77
C ASN A 61 -4.18 13.31 -9.90
N ARG A 62 -4.42 13.70 -11.16
CA ARG A 62 -4.14 12.87 -12.35
C ARG A 62 -2.66 12.50 -12.50
N CYS A 63 -1.74 13.33 -12.01
CA CYS A 63 -0.31 12.97 -12.04
C CYS A 63 -0.04 11.81 -11.09
N LEU A 64 -0.58 11.85 -9.87
CA LEU A 64 -0.45 10.79 -8.89
C LEU A 64 -1.20 9.51 -9.30
N LEU A 65 -2.26 9.61 -10.10
CA LEU A 65 -2.87 8.44 -10.71
C LEU A 65 -1.86 7.69 -11.61
N LYS A 66 -1.00 8.39 -12.35
CA LYS A 66 0.03 7.74 -13.16
C LYS A 66 1.09 7.04 -12.32
N VAL A 67 1.45 7.61 -11.18
CA VAL A 67 2.35 6.97 -10.20
C VAL A 67 1.74 5.65 -9.71
N GLU A 68 0.47 5.69 -9.30
CA GLU A 68 -0.24 4.50 -8.81
C GLU A 68 -0.35 3.44 -9.92
N GLN A 69 -0.73 3.80 -11.14
CA GLN A 69 -0.80 2.87 -12.26
C GLN A 69 0.55 2.21 -12.58
N CYS A 70 1.64 2.97 -12.50
CA CYS A 70 3.00 2.45 -12.64
C CYS A 70 3.30 1.42 -11.54
N ALA A 71 3.02 1.76 -10.28
CA ALA A 71 3.28 0.87 -9.14
C ALA A 71 2.45 -0.42 -9.23
N ARG A 72 1.17 -0.31 -9.60
CA ARG A 72 0.25 -1.44 -9.82
C ARG A 72 0.73 -2.37 -10.93
N ARG A 73 1.13 -1.81 -12.08
CA ARG A 73 1.70 -2.59 -13.19
C ARG A 73 2.93 -3.39 -12.75
N ASN A 74 3.84 -2.75 -12.02
CA ASN A 74 5.04 -3.41 -11.51
C ASN A 74 4.75 -4.52 -10.48
N GLN A 75 3.56 -4.49 -9.85
CA GLN A 75 3.10 -5.48 -8.88
C GLN A 75 2.12 -6.50 -9.50
N GLY A 76 1.83 -6.43 -10.80
CA GLY A 76 0.86 -7.31 -11.45
C GLY A 76 -0.59 -7.10 -10.97
N LYS A 77 -0.91 -5.92 -10.41
CA LYS A 77 -2.27 -5.56 -9.99
C LYS A 77 -3.09 -5.07 -11.18
N SER A 78 -4.42 -5.22 -11.09
CA SER A 78 -5.38 -4.73 -12.09
C SER A 78 -5.23 -3.22 -12.31
N GLU A 79 -5.60 -2.72 -13.48
CA GLU A 79 -5.55 -1.28 -13.77
C GLU A 79 -6.67 -0.55 -13.02
N LEU A 80 -6.42 0.69 -12.58
CA LEU A 80 -7.47 1.57 -12.09
C LEU A 80 -8.24 2.19 -13.28
N VAL A 81 -9.56 2.09 -13.27
CA VAL A 81 -10.43 2.72 -14.26
C VAL A 81 -11.04 3.99 -13.65
N GLU A 82 -10.74 5.14 -14.25
CA GLU A 82 -11.37 6.41 -13.87
C GLU A 82 -12.89 6.32 -13.98
N THR A 83 -13.59 6.88 -13.00
CA THR A 83 -15.05 6.89 -12.95
C THR A 83 -15.53 8.18 -12.28
N ASP A 84 -16.85 8.40 -12.26
CA ASP A 84 -17.43 9.49 -11.50
C ASP A 84 -17.48 9.17 -10.00
N ARG A 85 -17.60 10.22 -9.19
CA ARG A 85 -17.63 10.13 -7.72
C ARG A 85 -18.75 9.21 -7.25
N GLU A 86 -19.94 9.35 -7.80
CA GLU A 86 -21.13 8.64 -7.38
C GLU A 86 -21.00 7.13 -7.64
N THR A 87 -20.50 6.75 -8.82
CA THR A 87 -20.21 5.36 -9.19
C THR A 87 -19.11 4.77 -8.31
N CYS A 88 -18.02 5.51 -8.07
CA CYS A 88 -16.94 5.05 -7.19
C CYS A 88 -17.45 4.75 -5.78
N LYS A 89 -18.23 5.67 -5.19
CA LYS A 89 -18.68 5.56 -3.80
C LYS A 89 -19.55 4.33 -3.51
N GLN A 90 -20.17 3.73 -4.52
CA GLN A 90 -20.91 2.47 -4.38
C GLN A 90 -20.03 1.31 -3.88
N ASN A 91 -18.71 1.38 -4.11
CA ASN A 91 -17.73 0.36 -3.72
C ASN A 91 -16.73 0.86 -2.66
N CYS A 92 -17.10 1.88 -1.87
CA CYS A 92 -16.21 2.44 -0.85
C CYS A 92 -15.97 1.51 0.34
N GLU A 93 -17.03 1.07 1.00
CA GLU A 93 -16.95 0.32 2.24
C GLU A 93 -16.80 -1.17 1.98
N LYS A 94 -15.84 -1.79 2.66
CA LYS A 94 -15.64 -3.23 2.70
C LYS A 94 -15.71 -3.71 4.14
N VAL A 95 -16.20 -4.94 4.33
CA VAL A 95 -16.18 -5.57 5.65
C VAL A 95 -14.73 -5.88 5.99
N CYS A 96 -14.18 -5.21 6.99
CA CYS A 96 -12.82 -5.42 7.44
C CYS A 96 -12.75 -6.49 8.53
N MET A 97 -11.64 -7.24 8.53
CA MET A 97 -11.33 -8.13 9.64
C MET A 97 -11.09 -7.31 10.92
N ARG A 98 -11.47 -7.86 12.07
CA ARG A 98 -11.22 -7.25 13.38
C ARG A 98 -9.85 -7.64 13.92
N ASN A 99 -8.80 -7.44 13.12
CA ASN A 99 -7.41 -7.64 13.48
C ASN A 99 -6.69 -6.31 13.67
N PHE A 100 -5.66 -6.32 14.50
CA PHE A 100 -4.77 -5.17 14.72
C PHE A 100 -3.45 -5.42 13.98
N GLU A 101 -3.37 -4.90 12.77
CA GLU A 101 -2.21 -4.90 11.88
C GLU A 101 -2.00 -3.46 11.40
N PRO A 102 -1.50 -2.59 12.29
CA PRO A 102 -1.65 -1.16 12.14
C PRO A 102 -0.96 -0.64 10.89
N VAL A 103 -1.54 0.42 10.33
CA VAL A 103 -0.92 1.21 9.27
C VAL A 103 -0.95 2.69 9.63
N CYS A 104 0.14 3.39 9.34
CA CYS A 104 0.25 4.83 9.49
C CYS A 104 0.08 5.48 8.14
N ALA A 105 -0.98 6.27 7.96
CA ALA A 105 -1.21 7.03 6.74
C ALA A 105 -0.89 8.51 6.95
N GLN A 106 -0.18 9.09 5.99
CA GLN A 106 0.02 10.53 5.87
C GLN A 106 -0.98 11.09 4.87
N PHE A 107 -1.73 12.12 5.27
CA PHE A 107 -2.56 12.90 4.37
C PHE A 107 -1.79 14.13 3.87
N PHE A 108 -2.00 14.54 2.62
CA PHE A 108 -1.22 15.59 1.95
C PHE A 108 -1.12 16.88 2.78
N GLN A 109 0.07 17.16 3.35
CA GLN A 109 0.36 18.33 4.20
C GLN A 109 -0.56 18.47 5.43
N GLU A 110 -1.15 17.36 5.88
CA GLU A 110 -2.09 17.30 7.00
C GLU A 110 -1.53 16.39 8.11
N GLU A 111 -2.40 15.66 8.80
CA GLU A 111 -2.01 14.76 9.90
C GLU A 111 -1.50 13.39 9.43
N TYR A 112 -0.79 12.73 10.35
CA TYR A 112 -0.53 11.30 10.34
C TYR A 112 -1.58 10.61 11.19
N ILE A 113 -2.24 9.58 10.65
CA ILE A 113 -3.29 8.84 11.37
C ILE A 113 -2.94 7.34 11.36
N THR A 114 -2.95 6.75 12.56
CA THR A 114 -2.86 5.30 12.75
C THR A 114 -4.24 4.68 12.53
N PHE A 115 -4.32 3.67 11.68
CA PHE A 115 -5.50 2.83 11.49
C PHE A 115 -5.23 1.41 11.96
N SER A 116 -6.25 0.72 12.49
CA SER A 116 -6.13 -0.65 13.00
C SER A 116 -5.64 -1.65 11.96
N ASN A 117 -5.98 -1.43 10.67
CA ASN A 117 -5.49 -2.19 9.52
C ASN A 117 -5.70 -1.42 8.22
N GLU A 118 -5.13 -1.92 7.12
CA GLU A 118 -5.21 -1.30 5.79
C GLU A 118 -6.65 -1.21 5.25
N CYS A 119 -7.50 -2.20 5.55
CA CYS A 119 -8.90 -2.18 5.11
C CYS A 119 -9.66 -1.01 5.74
N GLU A 120 -9.50 -0.81 7.06
CA GLU A 120 -10.11 0.31 7.79
C GLU A 120 -9.58 1.66 7.31
N MET A 121 -8.27 1.76 7.08
CA MET A 121 -7.66 2.95 6.47
C MET A 121 -8.32 3.32 5.14
N ARG A 122 -8.47 2.34 4.24
CA ARG A 122 -9.08 2.56 2.92
C ARG A 122 -10.58 2.85 3.00
N ASN A 123 -11.31 2.25 3.95
CA ASN A 123 -12.71 2.61 4.24
C ASN A 123 -12.80 4.08 4.65
N TYR A 124 -11.96 4.51 5.59
CA TYR A 124 -11.92 5.90 6.05
C TYR A 124 -11.66 6.88 4.91
N MET A 125 -10.62 6.63 4.11
CA MET A 125 -10.28 7.46 2.95
C MET A 125 -11.44 7.66 2.00
N CYS A 126 -12.11 6.55 1.66
CA CYS A 126 -13.20 6.56 0.69
C CYS A 126 -14.45 7.28 1.23
N THR A 127 -14.80 7.02 2.49
CA THR A 127 -15.99 7.60 3.13
C THR A 127 -15.83 9.08 3.47
N HIS A 128 -14.61 9.51 3.78
CA HIS A 128 -14.29 10.89 4.15
C HIS A 128 -13.75 11.73 2.99
N GLU A 129 -13.64 11.14 1.79
CA GLU A 129 -13.15 11.80 0.58
C GLU A 129 -11.73 12.36 0.72
N ARG A 130 -10.84 11.56 1.30
CA ARG A 130 -9.44 11.93 1.59
C ARG A 130 -8.48 10.99 0.89
N ALA A 131 -7.51 11.58 0.18
CA ALA A 131 -6.39 10.85 -0.42
C ALA A 131 -5.17 10.91 0.52
N TYR A 132 -4.50 9.78 0.74
CA TYR A 132 -3.18 9.76 1.38
C TYR A 132 -2.08 10.09 0.39
N SER A 133 -1.00 10.69 0.87
CA SER A 133 0.25 10.83 0.12
C SER A 133 1.15 9.61 0.27
N TYR A 134 1.11 8.98 1.43
CA TYR A 134 1.94 7.83 1.78
C TYR A 134 1.28 7.03 2.92
N TYR A 135 1.53 5.72 2.99
CA TYR A 135 1.31 4.97 4.22
C TYR A 135 2.37 3.88 4.42
N ALA A 136 2.55 3.47 5.68
CA ALA A 136 3.48 2.42 6.08
C ALA A 136 2.82 1.43 7.02
N ILE A 137 3.35 0.21 7.08
CA ILE A 137 3.01 -0.77 8.12
C ILE A 137 3.57 -0.29 9.45
N GLY A 138 2.77 -0.41 10.50
CA GLY A 138 3.07 0.07 11.85
C GLY A 138 2.18 1.26 12.23
N GLU A 139 2.18 1.59 13.51
CA GLU A 139 1.55 2.81 14.00
C GLU A 139 2.35 4.05 13.60
N CYS A 140 1.70 5.21 13.58
CA CYS A 140 2.40 6.47 13.43
C CYS A 140 3.28 6.71 14.65
N VAL A 141 4.58 6.90 14.41
CA VAL A 141 5.47 7.46 15.43
C VAL A 141 5.21 8.95 15.49
N GLU A 142 4.89 9.48 16.67
CA GLU A 142 5.11 10.91 16.90
C GLU A 142 6.59 11.17 16.61
N SER A 143 6.88 12.15 15.75
CA SER A 143 8.27 12.52 15.42
C SER A 143 9.12 12.50 16.68
N PRO A 144 10.37 11.98 16.66
CA PRO A 144 11.24 12.15 17.82
C PRO A 144 11.32 13.66 18.07
N SER A 145 10.82 14.10 19.22
CA SER A 145 10.95 15.47 19.69
C SER A 145 12.41 15.85 19.52
N SER A 146 12.69 16.82 18.66
CA SER A 146 14.03 17.37 18.48
C SER A 146 14.54 17.86 19.84
N ASN A 147 15.40 17.06 20.47
CA ASN A 147 16.28 17.50 21.55
C ASN A 147 17.58 18.01 20.94
#